data_AF-A0A7D5FXR3-F1
#
_entry.id   AF-A0A7D5FXR3-F1
#
_cell.length_a   1.000
_cell.length_b   1.000
_cell.length_c   1.000
_cell.angle_alpha   90.00
_cell.angle_beta   90.00
_cell.angle_gamma   90.00
#
_symmetry.space_group_name_H-M   'P 1'
#
loop_
_entity.id
_entity.type
_entity.pdbx_description
1 polymer ?
#
loop_
_entity_poly.entity_id
_entity_poly.type
_entity_poly.pdbx_seq_one_letter_code
_entity_poly.pdbx_strand_id
1 'polypeptide(L)' 'MIRDGERVDLQINYLPLYCSGYRFEARDDAGKVQRQLDKYSVYQHLSRQSH' A
#
# COMPACT_ATOMS: atom_id res chain seq x y z
N MET A 1 -8.27 13.10 -4.11
CA MET A 1 -7.23 12.88 -5.13
C MET A 1 -5.99 12.49 -4.35
N ILE A 2 -5.58 11.22 -4.37
CA ILE A 2 -4.42 10.78 -3.57
C ILE A 2 -3.15 11.29 -4.28
N ARG A 3 -2.30 12.01 -3.57
CA ARG A 3 -1.04 12.53 -4.15
C ARG A 3 0.01 11.43 -4.21
N ASP A 4 0.91 11.53 -5.19
CA ASP A 4 2.05 10.61 -5.30
C ASP A 4 2.93 10.73 -4.04
N GLY A 5 3.26 9.59 -3.43
CA GLY A 5 3.95 9.47 -2.16
C GLY A 5 3.07 9.66 -0.91
N GLU A 6 1.76 9.88 -1.04
CA GLU A 6 0.86 10.03 0.11
C GLU A 6 0.60 8.68 0.77
N ARG A 7 0.78 8.62 2.10
CA ARG A 7 0.42 7.45 2.91
C ARG A 7 -1.09 7.29 2.85
N VAL A 8 -1.54 6.09 2.51
CA VAL A 8 -2.95 5.73 2.57
C VAL A 8 -3.23 4.98 3.86
N ASP A 9 -4.48 5.01 4.32
CA ASP A 9 -4.97 4.22 5.46
C ASP A 9 -5.17 2.74 5.08
N LEU A 10 -4.22 2.18 4.32
CA LEU A 10 -4.21 0.79 3.90
C LEU A 10 -2.90 0.16 4.35
N GLN A 11 -2.97 -1.08 4.81
CA GLN A 11 -1.80 -1.83 5.24
C GLN A 11 -1.87 -3.27 4.75
N ILE A 12 -0.73 -3.84 4.39
CA ILE A 12 -0.61 -5.24 4.00
C ILE A 12 0.50 -5.85 4.84
N ASN A 13 0.21 -6.95 5.53
CA ASN A 13 1.15 -7.61 6.45
C ASN A 13 1.79 -6.62 7.44
N TYR A 14 0.99 -5.70 8.01
CA TYR A 14 1.42 -4.64 8.93
C TYR A 14 2.34 -3.56 8.34
N LEU A 15 2.57 -3.56 7.02
CA LEU A 15 3.32 -2.51 6.35
C LEU A 15 2.34 -1.44 5.80
N PRO A 16 2.54 -0.15 6.14
CA PRO A 16 1.75 0.92 5.57
C PRO A 16 1.97 1.04 4.06
N LEU A 17 0.87 1.26 3.34
CA LEU A 17 0.89 1.50 1.91
C LEU A 17 0.95 2.99 1.60
N TYR A 18 1.68 3.32 0.53
CA TYR A 18 1.80 4.66 -0.01
C TYR A 18 1.35 4.63 -1.47
N CYS A 19 0.53 5.57 -1.90
CA CYS A 19 0.19 5.69 -3.31
C CYS A 19 1.38 6.25 -4.08
N SER A 20 1.88 5.54 -5.09
CA SER A 20 2.85 6.08 -6.04
C SER A 20 2.34 5.80 -7.46
N GLY A 21 1.75 6.83 -8.04
CA GLY A 21 1.14 6.84 -9.37
C GLY A 21 0.05 5.79 -9.51
N TYR A 22 0.34 4.78 -10.33
CA TYR A 22 -0.58 3.67 -10.60
C TYR A 22 -0.40 2.49 -9.62
N ARG A 23 0.61 2.51 -8.75
CA ARG A 23 0.95 1.42 -7.84
C ARG A 23 0.88 1.86 -6.38
N PHE A 24 0.97 0.89 -5.49
CA PHE A 24 1.16 1.08 -4.07
C PHE A 24 2.54 0.62 -3.65
N GLU A 25 3.17 1.34 -2.74
CA GLU A 25 4.43 0.98 -2.14
C GLU A 25 4.21 0.63 -0.67
N ALA A 26 4.48 -0.62 -0.31
CA ALA A 26 4.61 -1.03 1.08
C ALA A 26 5.98 -0.56 1.58
N ARG A 27 5.98 0.36 2.53
CA ARG A 27 7.20 0.86 3.17
C ARG A 27 7.30 0.34 4.59
N ASP A 28 8.51 0.15 5.07
CA ASP A 28 8.78 -0.10 6.48
C ASP A 28 8.75 1.20 7.31
N ASP A 29 8.89 1.09 8.63
CA ASP A 29 8.95 2.24 9.54
C ASP A 29 10.13 3.19 9.28
N ALA A 30 11.17 2.72 8.57
CA ALA A 30 12.29 3.55 8.11
C ALA A 30 11.99 4.29 6.80
N GLY A 31 10.78 4.12 6.24
CA GLY A 31 10.35 4.73 4.98
C GLY A 31 10.93 4.05 3.74
N LYS A 32 11.61 2.91 3.88
CA LYS A 32 12.18 2.18 2.75
C LYS A 32 11.11 1.34 2.08
N VAL A 33 11.03 1.42 0.76
CA VAL A 33 10.14 0.57 -0.03
C VAL A 33 10.61 -0.88 0.09
N GLN A 34 9.80 -1.68 0.76
CA GLN A 34 10.02 -3.13 0.89
C GLN A 34 9.37 -3.87 -0.28
N ARG A 35 8.22 -3.37 -0.77
CA ARG A 35 7.51 -4.00 -1.87
C ARG A 35 6.67 -3.01 -2.66
N GLN A 36 6.65 -3.17 -3.97
CA GLN A 36 5.67 -2.50 -4.83
C GLN A 36 4.54 -3.48 -5.15
N LEU A 37 3.31 -2.98 -5.08
CA LEU A 37 2.08 -3.74 -5.29
C LEU A 37 1.24 -3.02 -6.33
N ASP A 38 0.68 -3.78 -7.25
CA ASP A 38 -0.35 -3.25 -8.15
C ASP A 38 -1.68 -3.10 -7.41
N LYS A 39 -2.58 -2.28 -7.96
CA LYS A 39 -3.90 -2.02 -7.36
C LYS A 39 -4.71 -3.30 -7.16
N TYR A 40 -4.66 -4.23 -8.12
CA TYR A 40 -5.46 -5.44 -8.06
C TYR A 40 -5.02 -6.34 -6.88
N SER A 41 -3.71 -6.54 -6.72
CA SER A 41 -3.13 -7.26 -5.59
C SER A 41 -3.49 -6.62 -4.25
N VAL A 42 -3.47 -5.28 -4.17
CA VAL A 42 -3.86 -4.56 -2.94
C VAL A 42 -5.34 -4.78 -2.63
N TYR A 43 -6.22 -4.54 -3.60
CA TYR A 43 -7.66 -4.72 -3.39
C TYR A 43 -8.03 -6.19 -3.09
N GLN A 44 -7.37 -7.16 -3.73
CA GLN A 44 -7.57 -8.58 -3.46
C GLN A 44 -7.11 -8.96 -2.04
N HIS A 45 -6.03 -8.37 -1.54
CA HIS A 45 -5.58 -8.61 -0.17
C HIS A 45 -6.55 -7.99 0.84
N LEU A 46 -6.96 -6.74 0.62
CA LEU A 46 -7.91 -6.04 1.48
C LEU A 46 -9.28 -6.72 1.49
N SER A 47 -9.75 -7.23 0.34
CA SER A 47 -11.02 -7.97 0.28
C SER A 47 -10.97 -9.29 1.07
N ARG A 48 -9.77 -9.84 1.26
CA ARG A 48 -9.55 -11.06 2.05
C ARG A 48 -9.29 -10.78 3.52
N GLN A 49 -8.82 -9.58 3.87
CA GLN A 49 -8.86 -9.04 5.23
C GLN A 49 -10.33 -8.67 5.54
N SER A 50 -11.17 -9.70 5.68
CA SER A 50 -12.51 -9.52 6.23
C SER A 50 -12.36 -8.99 7.66
N HIS A 51 -12.98 -7.83 7.91
CA HIS A 51 -12.93 -7.04 9.14
C HIS A 51 -13.48 -7.78 10.36
#